data_AF-Q4ZY29-F1
#
_entry.id   AF-Q4ZY29-F1
#
_cell.length_a   1.000
_cell.length_b   1.000
_cell.length_c   1.000
_cell.angle_alpha   90.00
_cell.angle_beta   90.00
_cell.angle_gamma   90.00
#
_symmetry.space_group_name_H-M   'P 1'
#
loop_
_entity.id
_entity.type
_entity.pdbx_description
1 polymer ?
#
loop_
_entity_poly.entity_id
_entity_poly.type
_entity_poly.pdbx_seq_one_letter_code
_entity_poly.pdbx_strand_id
1 'polypeptide(L)'
;MSLPIRDYHPALPRQDDFWQHLGIPARGARLYSALHDGLPYEVFERLAHYTDLNRSTLAEHLGIAPATLQRRLKVRRFNAEESDRLFRLAAVYKAALDLFENDAEATRLWLANPVYGLGTRRPLEMLATSAEAQAVLDLIGRLEHGVVA
;
A
#
# COMPACT_ATOMS: atom_id res chain seq x y z
N MET A 1 41.41 6.15 17.87
CA MET A 1 41.25 6.35 16.41
C MET A 1 39.81 5.97 16.05
N SER A 2 38.91 6.95 15.93
CA SER A 2 37.54 6.71 15.50
C SER A 2 37.50 6.63 13.98
N LEU A 3 36.97 5.55 13.43
CA LEU A 3 36.75 5.42 12.00
C LEU A 3 35.69 6.45 11.56
N PRO A 4 35.92 7.23 10.49
CA PRO A 4 34.89 8.12 9.97
C PRO A 4 33.72 7.26 9.47
N ILE A 5 32.50 7.65 9.86
CA ILE A 5 31.26 7.05 9.34
C ILE A 5 31.32 7.26 7.83
N ARG A 6 31.45 6.16 7.07
CA ARG A 6 31.34 6.22 5.61
C ARG A 6 29.92 6.68 5.30
N ASP A 7 29.82 7.76 4.53
CA ASP A 7 28.54 8.20 3.99
C ASP A 7 27.91 7.01 3.26
N TYR A 8 26.80 6.52 3.81
CA TYR A 8 26.01 5.46 3.20
C TYR A 8 25.32 6.07 1.98
N HIS A 9 25.83 5.74 0.80
CA HIS A 9 25.15 6.00 -0.46
C HIS A 9 24.23 4.81 -0.75
N PRO A 10 22.91 4.89 -0.49
CA PRO A 10 22.01 3.83 -0.91
C PRO A 10 22.11 3.65 -2.43
N ALA A 11 22.01 2.39 -2.88
CA ALA A 11 21.72 2.13 -4.28
C ALA A 11 20.52 2.98 -4.67
N LEU A 12 20.62 3.72 -5.78
CA LEU A 12 19.51 4.49 -6.32
C LEU A 12 18.30 3.55 -6.38
N PRO A 13 17.17 3.88 -5.74
CA PRO A 13 16.00 3.04 -5.83
C PRO A 13 15.71 2.80 -7.32
N ARG A 14 15.45 1.54 -7.69
CA ARG A 14 14.84 1.20 -9.00
C ARG A 14 13.76 2.24 -9.23
N GLN A 15 13.75 2.90 -10.39
CA GLN A 15 12.84 4.01 -10.69
C GLN A 15 11.40 3.56 -10.34
N ASP A 16 10.93 3.93 -9.15
CA ASP A 16 9.66 3.43 -8.61
C ASP A 16 8.54 4.23 -9.24
N ASP A 17 8.22 3.84 -10.47
CA ASP A 17 7.19 4.44 -11.30
C ASP A 17 5.81 4.34 -10.64
N PHE A 18 5.61 3.32 -9.80
CA PHE A 18 4.37 3.07 -9.07
C PHE A 18 3.92 4.26 -8.22
N TRP A 19 4.78 4.78 -7.32
CA TRP A 19 4.41 5.86 -6.41
C TRP A 19 4.14 7.18 -7.16
N GLN A 20 4.91 7.42 -8.23
CA GLN A 20 4.71 8.58 -9.11
C GLN A 20 3.38 8.49 -9.86
N HIS A 21 3.10 7.35 -10.48
CA HIS A 21 1.82 7.09 -11.15
C HIS A 21 0.64 7.21 -10.19
N LEU A 22 0.80 6.71 -8.97
CA LEU A 22 -0.22 6.80 -7.95
C LEU A 22 -0.44 8.24 -7.48
N GLY A 23 0.58 9.09 -7.57
CA GLY A 23 0.56 10.49 -7.11
C GLY A 23 0.77 10.61 -5.61
N ILE A 24 1.42 9.63 -4.99
CA ILE A 24 1.77 9.64 -3.56
C ILE A 24 3.30 9.73 -3.45
N PRO A 25 3.85 10.65 -2.65
CA PRO A 25 5.28 10.65 -2.36
C PRO A 25 5.70 9.34 -1.68
N ALA A 26 6.73 8.66 -2.16
CA ALA A 26 7.10 7.33 -1.65
C ALA A 26 7.51 7.32 -0.16
N ARG A 27 8.08 8.41 0.36
CA ARG A 27 8.59 8.51 1.75
C ARG A 27 8.87 9.95 2.19
N GLY A 28 9.18 10.12 3.48
CA GLY A 28 9.70 11.35 4.07
C GLY A 28 8.66 12.46 4.28
N ALA A 29 9.13 13.67 4.55
CA ALA A 29 8.27 14.81 4.94
C ALA A 29 7.13 15.09 3.94
N ARG A 30 7.37 14.94 2.64
CA ARG A 30 6.34 15.13 1.61
C ARG A 30 5.20 14.12 1.73
N LEU A 31 5.51 12.86 2.05
CA LEU A 31 4.50 11.84 2.30
C LEU A 31 3.68 12.24 3.54
N TYR A 32 4.34 12.62 4.64
CA TYR A 32 3.65 12.96 5.89
C TYR A 32 2.68 14.13 5.69
N SER A 33 3.12 15.19 5.01
CA SER A 33 2.24 16.32 4.64
C SER A 33 1.10 15.86 3.73
N ALA A 34 1.38 15.07 2.69
CA ALA A 34 0.34 14.58 1.78
C ALA A 34 -0.74 13.75 2.49
N LEU A 35 -0.36 12.91 3.45
CA LEU A 35 -1.31 12.15 4.26
C LEU A 35 -2.10 13.06 5.19
N HIS A 36 -1.45 14.02 5.87
CA HIS A 36 -2.12 14.95 6.78
C HIS A 36 -3.11 15.89 6.05
N ASP A 37 -2.68 16.45 4.93
CA ASP A 37 -3.49 17.35 4.09
C ASP A 37 -4.61 16.61 3.36
N GLY A 38 -4.49 15.29 3.25
CA GLY A 38 -5.40 14.41 2.54
C GLY A 38 -4.94 14.08 1.12
N LEU A 39 -5.20 12.86 0.67
CA LEU A 39 -4.89 12.42 -0.68
C LEU A 39 -6.00 12.84 -1.67
N PRO A 40 -5.64 13.19 -2.92
CA PRO A 40 -6.62 13.41 -3.99
C PRO A 40 -7.49 12.18 -4.23
N TYR A 41 -8.74 12.39 -4.65
CA TYR A 41 -9.67 11.29 -4.92
C TYR A 41 -9.16 10.32 -6.01
N GLU A 42 -8.35 10.83 -6.94
CA GLU A 42 -7.73 10.09 -8.04
C GLU A 42 -6.82 8.96 -7.55
N VAL A 43 -6.25 9.07 -6.35
CA VAL A 43 -5.46 8.00 -5.73
C VAL A 43 -6.32 6.74 -5.56
N PHE A 44 -7.56 6.89 -5.11
CA PHE A 44 -8.48 5.76 -4.93
C PHE A 44 -8.84 5.11 -6.27
N GLU A 45 -9.10 5.90 -7.32
CA GLU A 45 -9.39 5.38 -8.65
C GLU A 45 -8.20 4.61 -9.24
N ARG A 46 -6.98 5.11 -9.04
CA ARG A 46 -5.77 4.43 -9.47
C ARG A 46 -5.55 3.14 -8.69
N LEU A 47 -5.78 3.13 -7.38
CA LEU A 47 -5.72 1.89 -6.59
C LEU A 47 -6.74 0.87 -7.08
N ALA A 48 -7.98 1.28 -7.37
CA ALA A 48 -9.00 0.41 -7.93
C ALA A 48 -8.53 -0.26 -9.23
N HIS A 49 -7.88 0.50 -10.11
CA HIS A 49 -7.29 -0.01 -11.34
C HIS A 49 -6.12 -0.98 -11.08
N TYR A 50 -5.19 -0.64 -10.18
CA TYR A 50 -4.06 -1.53 -9.85
C TYR A 50 -4.54 -2.87 -9.27
N THR A 51 -5.47 -2.83 -8.34
CA THR A 51 -6.02 -4.03 -7.69
C THR A 51 -7.03 -4.78 -8.55
N ASP A 52 -7.47 -4.22 -9.67
CA ASP A 52 -8.61 -4.71 -10.47
C ASP A 52 -9.88 -4.93 -9.64
N LEU A 53 -10.11 -4.03 -8.66
CA LEU A 53 -11.28 -4.07 -7.80
C LEU A 53 -12.24 -2.97 -8.24
N ASN A 54 -13.53 -3.30 -8.25
CA ASN A 54 -14.54 -2.26 -8.38
C ASN A 54 -14.53 -1.32 -7.16
N ARG A 55 -15.06 -0.11 -7.32
CA ARG A 55 -15.05 0.92 -6.29
C ARG A 55 -15.71 0.48 -4.97
N SER A 56 -16.82 -0.25 -5.03
CA SER A 56 -17.51 -0.73 -3.83
C SER A 56 -16.66 -1.71 -3.02
N THR A 57 -16.07 -2.71 -3.69
CA THR A 57 -15.23 -3.72 -3.04
C THR A 57 -13.96 -3.09 -2.47
N LEU A 58 -13.31 -2.19 -3.22
CA LEU A 58 -12.15 -1.47 -2.71
C LEU A 58 -12.51 -0.62 -1.47
N ALA A 59 -13.63 0.10 -1.52
CA ALA A 59 -14.08 0.92 -0.40
C ALA A 59 -14.40 0.08 0.83
N GLU A 60 -14.97 -1.11 0.66
CA GLU A 60 -15.22 -2.07 1.73
C GLU A 60 -13.92 -2.50 2.42
N HIS A 61 -12.90 -2.91 1.66
CA HIS A 61 -11.58 -3.27 2.22
C HIS A 61 -10.88 -2.10 2.94
N LEU A 62 -11.13 -0.87 2.50
CA LEU A 62 -10.62 0.34 3.15
C LEU A 62 -11.53 0.84 4.29
N GLY A 63 -12.64 0.17 4.59
CA GLY A 63 -13.61 0.60 5.60
C GLY A 63 -14.21 1.98 5.33
N ILE A 64 -14.34 2.36 4.06
CA ILE A 64 -14.92 3.64 3.61
C ILE A 64 -16.38 3.39 3.25
N ALA A 65 -17.30 3.94 4.04
CA ALA A 65 -18.73 3.81 3.78
C ALA A 65 -19.11 4.43 2.41
N PRO A 66 -20.10 3.86 1.68
CA PRO A 66 -20.49 4.36 0.36
C PRO A 66 -20.86 5.86 0.32
N ALA A 67 -21.57 6.34 1.35
CA ALA A 67 -21.92 7.75 1.48
C ALA A 67 -20.68 8.65 1.66
N THR A 68 -19.67 8.16 2.40
CA THR A 68 -18.38 8.84 2.55
C THR A 68 -17.67 8.89 1.21
N LEU A 69 -17.57 7.77 0.49
CA LEU A 69 -16.93 7.73 -0.82
C LEU A 69 -17.61 8.69 -1.81
N GLN A 70 -18.94 8.73 -1.85
CA GLN A 70 -19.69 9.66 -2.69
C GLN A 70 -19.41 11.13 -2.31
N ARG A 71 -19.29 11.44 -1.02
CA ARG A 71 -18.87 12.76 -0.55
C ARG A 71 -17.45 13.10 -1.01
N ARG A 72 -16.50 12.16 -0.90
CA ARG A 72 -15.11 12.34 -1.35
C ARG A 72 -15.00 12.51 -2.86
N LEU A 73 -15.87 11.86 -3.64
CA LEU A 73 -15.98 12.07 -5.08
C LEU A 73 -16.37 13.52 -5.42
N LYS A 74 -17.24 14.16 -4.63
CA LYS A 74 -17.64 15.57 -4.81
C LYS A 74 -16.57 16.55 -4.35
N VAL A 75 -15.95 16.29 -3.19
CA VAL A 75 -14.93 17.15 -2.58
C VAL A 75 -13.54 16.96 -3.23
N ARG A 76 -13.34 15.88 -3.98
CA ARG A 76 -12.10 15.47 -4.68
C ARG A 76 -10.89 15.21 -3.77
N ARG A 77 -11.10 15.06 -2.46
CA ARG A 77 -10.03 14.81 -1.49
C ARG A 77 -10.53 13.98 -0.32
N PHE A 78 -9.70 13.05 0.14
CA PHE A 78 -9.86 12.27 1.36
C PHE A 78 -9.39 13.05 2.60
N ASN A 79 -9.82 12.64 3.79
CA ASN A 79 -9.25 13.15 5.05
C ASN A 79 -7.97 12.38 5.42
N ALA A 80 -7.30 12.79 6.50
CA ALA A 80 -6.05 12.18 6.92
C ALA A 80 -6.18 10.67 7.24
N GLU A 81 -7.26 10.26 7.90
CA GLU A 81 -7.47 8.86 8.25
C GLU A 81 -7.72 7.97 7.01
N GLU A 82 -8.60 8.41 6.11
CA GLU A 82 -8.87 7.72 4.84
C GLU A 82 -7.61 7.69 3.96
N SER A 83 -6.81 8.75 4.00
CA SER A 83 -5.53 8.85 3.26
C SER A 83 -4.50 7.86 3.78
N ASP A 84 -4.40 7.70 5.10
CA ASP A 84 -3.55 6.67 5.71
C ASP A 84 -3.99 5.27 5.26
N ARG A 85 -5.30 4.99 5.23
CA ARG A 85 -5.82 3.70 4.74
C ARG A 85 -5.47 3.44 3.28
N LEU A 86 -5.61 4.45 2.40
CA LEU A 86 -5.20 4.36 0.99
C LEU A 86 -3.71 4.07 0.87
N PHE A 87 -2.88 4.75 1.68
CA PHE A 87 -1.44 4.54 1.69
C PHE A 87 -1.06 3.13 2.16
N ARG A 88 -1.73 2.57 3.18
CA ARG A 88 -1.49 1.19 3.62
C ARG A 88 -1.77 0.18 2.52
N LEU A 89 -2.88 0.32 1.79
CA LEU A 89 -3.14 -0.52 0.63
C LEU A 89 -2.06 -0.36 -0.44
N ALA A 90 -1.68 0.88 -0.77
CA ALA A 90 -0.64 1.14 -1.76
C ALA A 90 0.70 0.48 -1.38
N ALA A 91 1.08 0.56 -0.10
CA ALA A 91 2.31 -0.05 0.43
C ALA A 91 2.26 -1.59 0.36
N VAL A 92 1.16 -2.20 0.79
CA VAL A 92 0.96 -3.66 0.71
C VAL A 92 0.96 -4.13 -0.74
N TYR A 93 0.26 -3.43 -1.63
CA TYR A 93 0.23 -3.76 -3.05
C TYR A 93 1.62 -3.65 -3.68
N LYS A 94 2.37 -2.58 -3.40
CA LYS A 94 3.74 -2.42 -3.91
C LYS A 94 4.67 -3.51 -3.41
N ALA A 95 4.63 -3.84 -2.12
CA ALA A 95 5.45 -4.90 -1.56
C ALA A 95 5.12 -6.27 -2.19
N ALA A 96 3.84 -6.57 -2.38
CA ALA A 96 3.43 -7.80 -3.06
C ALA A 96 3.86 -7.79 -4.53
N LEU A 97 3.73 -6.65 -5.22
CA LEU A 97 4.20 -6.48 -6.59
C LEU A 97 5.70 -6.74 -6.72
N ASP A 98 6.49 -6.26 -5.78
CA ASP A 98 7.94 -6.51 -5.73
C ASP A 98 8.25 -7.99 -5.45
N LEU A 99 7.55 -8.62 -4.51
CA LEU A 99 7.66 -10.06 -4.20
C LEU A 99 7.42 -10.94 -5.44
N PHE A 100 6.47 -10.55 -6.29
CA PHE A 100 6.14 -11.25 -7.53
C PHE A 100 6.82 -10.65 -8.77
N GLU A 101 7.95 -9.96 -8.60
CA GLU A 101 8.79 -9.45 -9.71
C GLU A 101 8.03 -8.55 -10.72
N ASN A 102 7.07 -7.78 -10.25
CA ASN A 102 6.14 -6.93 -11.03
C ASN A 102 5.06 -7.69 -11.83
N ASP A 103 4.80 -8.96 -11.52
CA ASP A 103 3.64 -9.68 -12.02
C ASP A 103 2.36 -9.22 -11.31
N ALA A 104 1.61 -8.34 -11.98
CA ALA A 104 0.36 -7.80 -11.46
C ALA A 104 -0.72 -8.87 -11.22
N GLU A 105 -0.75 -9.94 -12.03
CA GLU A 105 -1.75 -11.00 -11.89
C GLU A 105 -1.45 -11.88 -10.68
N ALA A 106 -0.19 -12.31 -10.55
CA ALA A 106 0.25 -13.05 -9.36
C ALA A 106 0.05 -12.23 -8.07
N THR A 107 0.31 -10.91 -8.14
CA THR A 107 0.08 -9.98 -7.03
C THR A 107 -1.39 -9.96 -6.62
N ARG A 108 -2.31 -9.77 -7.58
CA ARG A 108 -3.76 -9.73 -7.30
C ARG A 108 -4.26 -11.06 -6.74
N LEU A 109 -3.82 -12.18 -7.33
CA LEU A 109 -4.18 -13.51 -6.86
C LEU A 109 -3.72 -13.74 -5.43
N TRP A 110 -2.47 -13.39 -5.09
CA TRP A 110 -1.96 -13.55 -3.74
C TRP A 110 -2.71 -12.68 -2.72
N LEU A 111 -3.00 -11.42 -3.08
CA LEU A 111 -3.75 -10.49 -2.23
C LEU A 111 -5.19 -10.95 -1.95
N ALA A 112 -5.81 -11.68 -2.89
CA ALA A 112 -7.18 -12.17 -2.80
C ALA A 112 -7.32 -13.57 -2.17
N ASN A 113 -6.22 -14.31 -1.97
CA ASN A 113 -6.27 -15.69 -1.46
C ASN A 113 -5.80 -15.81 0.00
N PRO A 114 -6.32 -16.78 0.77
CA PRO A 114 -5.84 -17.10 2.10
C PRO A 114 -4.34 -17.40 2.12
N VAL A 115 -3.58 -16.78 3.02
CA VAL A 115 -2.14 -17.02 3.19
C VAL A 115 -1.88 -17.68 4.54
N TYR A 116 -1.22 -18.84 4.54
CA TYR A 116 -0.95 -19.62 5.76
C TYR A 116 -0.22 -18.80 6.84
N GLY A 117 0.85 -18.09 6.45
CA GLY A 117 1.63 -17.22 7.35
C GLY A 117 0.88 -16.01 7.91
N LEU A 118 -0.36 -15.78 7.48
CA LEU A 118 -1.28 -14.76 8.01
C LEU A 118 -2.47 -15.37 8.78
N GLY A 119 -2.31 -16.61 9.27
CA GLY A 119 -3.39 -17.32 9.94
C GLY A 119 -4.56 -17.64 9.02
N THR A 120 -4.29 -17.92 7.74
CA THR A 120 -5.27 -18.21 6.68
C THR A 120 -6.23 -17.05 6.35
N ARG A 121 -5.84 -15.82 6.69
CA ARG A 121 -6.55 -14.60 6.24
C ARG A 121 -6.04 -14.17 4.88
N ARG A 122 -6.88 -13.43 4.15
CA ARG A 122 -6.50 -12.80 2.88
C ARG A 122 -5.80 -11.48 3.15
N PRO A 123 -4.69 -11.14 2.47
CA PRO A 123 -4.03 -9.85 2.64
C PRO A 123 -4.96 -8.63 2.45
N LEU A 124 -5.91 -8.67 1.51
CA LEU A 124 -6.90 -7.59 1.33
C LEU A 124 -7.83 -7.38 2.54
N GLU A 125 -8.08 -8.42 3.33
CA GLU A 125 -8.89 -8.34 4.55
C GLU A 125 -8.08 -7.85 5.76
N MET A 126 -6.78 -7.66 5.59
CA MET A 126 -5.83 -7.22 6.61
C MET A 126 -5.41 -5.76 6.45
N LEU A 127 -6.25 -4.95 5.77
CA LEU A 127 -6.01 -3.52 5.54
C LEU A 127 -6.76 -2.60 6.53
N ALA A 128 -7.68 -3.16 7.31
CA ALA A 128 -8.55 -2.42 8.21
C ALA A 128 -7.75 -1.65 9.28
N THR A 129 -6.66 -2.24 9.78
CA THR A 129 -5.78 -1.63 10.77
C THR A 129 -4.32 -1.56 10.29
N SER A 130 -3.55 -0.64 10.87
CA SER A 130 -2.11 -0.54 10.61
C SER A 130 -1.34 -1.78 11.06
N ALA A 131 -1.74 -2.40 12.18
CA ALA A 131 -1.11 -3.61 12.71
C ALA A 131 -1.29 -4.81 11.78
N GLU A 132 -2.50 -5.00 11.23
CA GLU A 132 -2.76 -6.08 10.26
C GLU A 132 -1.99 -5.86 8.96
N ALA A 133 -1.96 -4.62 8.44
CA ALA A 133 -1.21 -4.31 7.23
C ALA A 133 0.29 -4.52 7.44
N GLN A 134 0.82 -4.15 8.61
CA GLN A 134 2.21 -4.41 8.98
C GLN A 134 2.52 -5.91 9.02
N ALA A 135 1.61 -6.74 9.54
CA ALA A 135 1.80 -8.20 9.53
C ALA A 135 1.92 -8.77 8.11
N VAL A 136 1.18 -8.22 7.13
CA VAL A 136 1.32 -8.57 5.72
C VAL A 136 2.70 -8.18 5.18
N LEU A 137 3.14 -6.95 5.43
CA LEU A 137 4.45 -6.44 5.00
C LEU A 137 5.60 -7.24 5.62
N ASP A 138 5.50 -7.57 6.91
CA ASP A 138 6.50 -8.36 7.62
C ASP A 138 6.59 -9.78 7.04
N LEU A 139 5.45 -10.39 6.69
CA LEU A 139 5.46 -11.69 6.02
C LEU A 139 6.13 -11.60 4.65
N ILE A 140 5.81 -10.59 3.83
CA ILE A 140 6.45 -10.39 2.53
C ILE A 140 7.96 -10.28 2.68
N GLY A 141 8.45 -9.46 3.62
CA GLY A 141 9.89 -9.33 3.88
C GLY A 141 10.55 -10.65 4.29
N ARG A 142 9.86 -11.50 5.06
CA ARG A 142 10.37 -12.86 5.37
C ARG A 142 10.44 -13.75 4.12
N LEU A 143 9.43 -13.69 3.25
CA LEU A 143 9.39 -14.47 2.01
C LEU A 143 10.52 -14.07 1.05
N GLU A 144 10.81 -12.77 0.91
CA GLU A 144 11.93 -12.25 0.09
C GLU A 144 13.30 -12.76 0.57
N HIS A 145 13.45 -12.99 1.87
CA HIS A 145 14.68 -13.51 2.47
C HIS A 145 14.70 -15.05 2.58
N GLY A 146 13.71 -15.76 2.01
CA GLY A 146 13.64 -17.22 2.03
C GLY A 146 13.34 -17.81 3.42
N VAL A 147 12.81 -17.00 4.35
CA VAL A 147 12.43 -17.46 5.68
C VAL A 147 11.01 -18.01 5.61
N VAL A 148 10.89 -19.34 5.64
CA VAL A 148 9.60 -20.03 5.67
C VAL A 148 8.98 -19.86 7.07
N ALA A 149 7.76 -19.33 7.12
CA ALA A 149 6.94 -19.19 8.33
C ALA A 149 5.88 -20.30 8.39
#